data_AF-C1F5Q8-F1
#
_entry.id   AF-C1F5Q8-F1
#
_cell.length_a   1.000
_cell.length_b   1.000
_cell.length_c   1.000
_cell.angle_alpha   90.00
_cell.angle_beta   90.00
_cell.angle_gamma   90.00
#
_symmetry.space_group_name_H-M   'P 1'
#
loop_
_entity.id
_entity.type
_entity.pdbx_description
1 polymer ?
#
loop_
_entity_poly.entity_id
_entity_poly.type
_entity_poly.pdbx_seq_one_letter_code
_entity_poly.pdbx_strand_id
1 'polypeptide(L)'
;MSQQLFLKPGLDKLRVAILEQNRPGSVEGLLAHHVLKDNIRFNIDWQVLCNEQWIEQHYRAATLDHVAALGYSMWAFPVYTMAEKLLEGFERIRERDAFKGEHLSLARNSTRLLGIILGAKSLGDDGKETLAWSRTVLEGMQQKGLSKDDPLFPYLYFRAWDIPIPLGVGRDLSLYMLSLQDWFVRHRMTESIPSNQQLESSRQEILFQTATEPRFESAAQAAFIWESVNSTLFQALGAASLSPRNVAEVLNNFEAAMKRWRNDGPNLKSPVKWPIRQEREVQDILWLILRSYFNDVVDEDTLPKLGHSTYRADFGIGSLKLIIEAKFANSKDDFKKIEKEVQEDCIPYLRDLRYEALIVFIYDDSASVQEHDITRRALLEIQGVVDVVIVSRPSQLAINV
;
A
#
# COMPACT_ATOMS: atom_id res chain seq x y z
N MET A 1 -6.54 22.44 -6.83
CA MET A 1 -7.97 22.30 -7.18
C MET A 1 -8.25 20.80 -7.25
N SER A 2 -8.92 20.24 -6.24
CA SER A 2 -8.66 18.84 -5.83
C SER A 2 -9.25 17.80 -6.78
N GLN A 3 -8.48 16.75 -7.09
CA GLN A 3 -8.90 15.55 -7.83
C GLN A 3 -10.20 14.93 -7.25
N GLN A 4 -10.48 15.17 -5.97
CA GLN A 4 -11.73 14.78 -5.30
C GLN A 4 -12.99 15.36 -5.95
N LEU A 5 -12.94 16.56 -6.55
CA LEU A 5 -14.14 17.17 -7.14
C LEU A 5 -14.62 16.41 -8.39
N PHE A 6 -13.69 15.82 -9.15
CA PHE A 6 -13.99 15.07 -10.37
C PHE A 6 -14.37 13.61 -10.08
N LEU A 7 -13.85 13.02 -9.01
CA LEU A 7 -14.12 11.62 -8.65
C LEU A 7 -15.42 11.44 -7.86
N LYS A 8 -15.92 12.49 -7.21
CA LYS A 8 -17.08 12.42 -6.31
C LYS A 8 -18.34 11.81 -6.97
N PRO A 9 -18.77 12.22 -8.18
CA PRO A 9 -19.94 11.62 -8.81
C PRO A 9 -19.76 10.12 -9.09
N GLY A 10 -18.55 9.70 -9.47
CA GLY A 10 -18.25 8.30 -9.72
C GLY A 10 -18.25 7.45 -8.45
N LEU A 11 -17.63 7.96 -7.39
CA LEU A 11 -17.65 7.33 -6.07
C LEU A 11 -19.09 7.22 -5.53
N ASP A 12 -19.90 8.27 -5.63
CA ASP A 12 -21.28 8.24 -5.15
C ASP A 12 -22.11 7.15 -5.87
N LYS A 13 -21.93 6.98 -7.20
CA LYS A 13 -22.56 5.88 -7.96
C LYS A 13 -22.15 4.50 -7.46
N LEU A 14 -20.85 4.27 -7.25
CA LEU A 14 -20.33 3.01 -6.72
C LEU A 14 -20.90 2.71 -5.34
N ARG A 15 -20.93 3.72 -4.46
CA ARG A 15 -21.46 3.59 -3.10
C ARG A 15 -22.94 3.24 -3.09
N VAL A 16 -23.76 3.87 -3.93
CA VAL A 16 -25.18 3.56 -4.05
C VAL A 16 -25.39 2.11 -4.48
N ALA A 17 -24.67 1.64 -5.51
CA ALA A 17 -24.78 0.27 -5.98
C ALA A 17 -24.43 -0.78 -4.90
N ILE A 18 -23.43 -0.49 -4.07
CA ILE A 18 -23.05 -1.35 -2.93
C ILE A 18 -24.14 -1.35 -1.86
N LEU A 19 -24.66 -0.16 -1.50
CA LEU A 19 -25.67 -0.01 -0.46
C LEU A 19 -27.02 -0.66 -0.83
N GLU A 20 -27.40 -0.66 -2.11
CA GLU A 20 -28.60 -1.35 -2.59
C GLU A 20 -28.57 -2.86 -2.35
N GLN A 21 -27.38 -3.45 -2.21
CA GLN A 21 -27.20 -4.87 -1.89
C GLN A 21 -26.90 -5.13 -0.41
N ASN A 22 -26.88 -4.10 0.46
CA ASN A 22 -26.67 -4.24 1.90
C ASN A 22 -27.92 -4.77 2.61
N ARG A 23 -28.27 -6.03 2.33
CA ARG A 23 -29.43 -6.75 2.90
C ARG A 23 -29.06 -8.21 3.23
N PRO A 24 -29.67 -8.81 4.25
CA PRO A 24 -29.31 -10.16 4.71
C PRO A 24 -29.37 -11.20 3.60
N GLY A 25 -28.29 -11.97 3.43
CA GLY A 25 -28.20 -13.06 2.46
C GLY A 25 -28.02 -12.62 1.00
N SER A 26 -27.81 -11.32 0.72
CA SER A 26 -27.48 -10.88 -0.63
C SER A 26 -26.08 -11.35 -1.01
N VAL A 27 -25.98 -12.24 -2.00
CA VAL A 27 -24.70 -12.79 -2.46
C VAL A 27 -23.78 -11.69 -3.02
N GLU A 28 -24.32 -10.73 -3.79
CA GLU A 28 -23.54 -9.59 -4.28
C GLU A 28 -23.11 -8.66 -3.14
N GLY A 29 -23.98 -8.42 -2.16
CA GLY A 29 -23.66 -7.64 -0.96
C GLY A 29 -22.60 -8.32 -0.08
N LEU A 30 -22.64 -9.64 0.01
CA LEU A 30 -21.67 -10.45 0.76
C LEU A 30 -20.30 -10.47 0.09
N LEU A 31 -20.22 -10.51 -1.25
CA LEU A 31 -18.95 -10.31 -1.94
C LEU A 31 -18.43 -8.87 -1.74
N ALA A 32 -19.31 -7.85 -1.81
CA ALA A 32 -18.91 -6.48 -1.51
C ALA A 32 -18.38 -6.33 -0.07
N HIS A 33 -19.04 -6.93 0.92
CA HIS A 33 -18.56 -6.99 2.29
C HIS A 33 -17.23 -7.74 2.40
N HIS A 34 -17.07 -8.89 1.73
CA HIS A 34 -15.81 -9.63 1.72
C HIS A 34 -14.63 -8.78 1.21
N VAL A 35 -14.87 -7.89 0.25
CA VAL A 35 -13.85 -6.98 -0.31
C VAL A 35 -13.60 -5.77 0.61
N LEU A 36 -14.64 -5.23 1.24
CA LEU A 36 -14.61 -3.91 1.91
C LEU A 36 -14.60 -3.96 3.43
N LYS A 37 -14.81 -5.11 4.08
CA LYS A 37 -14.98 -5.22 5.54
C LYS A 37 -13.83 -4.62 6.35
N ASP A 38 -12.61 -4.70 5.84
CA ASP A 38 -11.41 -4.19 6.51
C ASP A 38 -11.07 -2.74 6.07
N ASN A 39 -11.87 -2.17 5.15
CA ASN A 39 -11.67 -0.81 4.66
C ASN A 39 -12.37 0.20 5.60
N ILE A 40 -11.60 0.76 6.53
CA ILE A 40 -12.06 1.77 7.51
C ILE A 40 -12.70 3.03 6.88
N ARG A 41 -12.49 3.27 5.58
CA ARG A 41 -13.01 4.43 4.85
C ARG A 41 -14.34 4.14 4.17
N PHE A 42 -14.77 2.88 4.12
CA PHE A 42 -16.12 2.50 3.73
C PHE A 42 -16.98 2.24 4.98
N ASN A 43 -17.21 3.30 5.75
CA ASN A 43 -17.97 3.21 6.99
C ASN A 43 -19.47 3.05 6.69
N ILE A 44 -19.98 1.84 6.87
CA ILE A 44 -21.41 1.50 6.86
C ILE A 44 -21.69 0.43 7.90
N ASP A 45 -22.93 0.37 8.37
CA ASP A 45 -23.42 -0.74 9.17
C ASP A 45 -23.81 -1.89 8.23
N TRP A 46 -23.02 -2.96 8.21
CA TRP A 46 -23.20 -4.09 7.32
C TRP A 46 -24.33 -5.00 7.81
N GLN A 47 -25.36 -5.15 6.98
CA GLN A 47 -26.55 -5.95 7.23
C GLN A 47 -26.62 -7.19 6.33
N VAL A 48 -25.53 -7.52 5.63
CA VAL A 48 -25.51 -8.60 4.63
C VAL A 48 -25.36 -10.00 5.22
N LEU A 49 -24.79 -10.13 6.41
CA LEU A 49 -24.48 -11.41 7.04
C LEU A 49 -25.76 -12.19 7.39
N CYS A 50 -25.71 -13.49 7.17
CA CYS A 50 -26.80 -14.41 7.54
C CYS A 50 -26.79 -14.63 9.05
N ASN A 51 -27.70 -13.99 9.79
CA ASN A 51 -27.89 -14.23 11.23
C ASN A 51 -28.83 -15.43 11.48
N GLU A 52 -29.01 -15.82 12.74
CA GLU A 52 -29.88 -16.94 13.13
C GLU A 52 -31.32 -16.78 12.63
N GLN A 53 -31.89 -15.57 12.77
CA GLN A 53 -33.24 -15.28 12.27
C GLN A 53 -33.36 -15.52 10.76
N TRP A 54 -32.38 -15.08 9.97
CA TRP A 54 -32.39 -15.29 8.52
C TRP A 54 -32.28 -16.78 8.18
N ILE A 55 -31.47 -17.53 8.93
CA ILE A 55 -31.33 -18.98 8.75
C ILE A 55 -32.67 -19.68 9.00
N GLU A 56 -33.36 -19.35 10.08
CA GLU A 56 -34.65 -19.96 10.41
C GLU A 56 -35.75 -19.61 9.38
N GLN A 57 -35.81 -18.35 8.95
CA GLN A 57 -36.92 -17.83 8.16
C GLN A 57 -36.74 -18.01 6.65
N HIS A 58 -35.50 -17.94 6.16
CA HIS A 58 -35.21 -17.84 4.74
C HIS A 58 -34.33 -18.96 4.19
N TYR A 59 -33.44 -19.54 4.99
CA TYR A 59 -32.50 -20.54 4.47
C TYR A 59 -33.21 -21.78 3.92
N ARG A 60 -32.68 -22.25 2.79
CA ARG A 60 -33.12 -23.46 2.08
C ARG A 60 -31.87 -24.13 1.52
N ALA A 61 -31.57 -25.34 1.98
CA ALA A 61 -30.40 -26.10 1.52
C ALA A 61 -30.37 -26.34 0.00
N ALA A 62 -31.55 -26.38 -0.64
CA ALA A 62 -31.68 -26.52 -2.09
C ALA A 62 -31.51 -25.20 -2.87
N THR A 63 -31.37 -24.05 -2.23
CA THR A 63 -31.23 -22.77 -2.93
C THR A 63 -29.76 -22.36 -3.00
N LEU A 64 -29.20 -22.31 -4.21
CA LEU A 64 -27.78 -22.02 -4.42
C LEU A 64 -27.36 -20.70 -3.76
N ASP A 65 -28.15 -19.64 -3.95
CA ASP A 65 -27.87 -18.32 -3.36
C ASP A 65 -27.83 -18.37 -1.84
N HIS A 66 -28.68 -19.19 -1.21
CA HIS A 66 -28.71 -19.32 0.25
C HIS A 66 -27.46 -20.04 0.77
N VAL A 67 -27.01 -21.10 0.09
CA VAL A 67 -25.79 -21.82 0.48
C VAL A 67 -24.56 -20.96 0.27
N ALA A 68 -24.47 -20.26 -0.87
CA ALA A 68 -23.37 -19.33 -1.13
C ALA A 68 -23.33 -18.20 -0.10
N ALA A 69 -24.49 -17.61 0.22
CA ALA A 69 -24.60 -16.54 1.20
C ALA A 69 -24.17 -17.00 2.61
N LEU A 70 -24.61 -18.20 3.02
CA LEU A 70 -24.20 -18.79 4.29
C LEU A 70 -22.69 -19.11 4.30
N GLY A 71 -22.12 -19.53 3.17
CA GLY A 71 -20.68 -19.74 3.03
C GLY A 71 -19.83 -18.47 3.19
N TYR A 72 -20.26 -17.34 2.60
CA TYR A 72 -19.65 -16.04 2.86
C TYR A 72 -19.77 -15.62 4.33
N SER A 73 -20.94 -15.84 4.94
CA SER A 73 -21.19 -15.47 6.33
C SER A 73 -20.33 -16.30 7.29
N MET A 74 -20.22 -17.61 7.05
CA MET A 74 -19.35 -18.52 7.78
C MET A 74 -17.87 -18.09 7.68
N TRP A 75 -17.42 -17.67 6.50
CA TRP A 75 -16.07 -17.16 6.31
C TRP A 75 -15.80 -15.84 7.03
N ALA A 76 -16.80 -14.95 7.08
CA ALA A 76 -16.68 -13.69 7.78
C ALA A 76 -16.73 -13.84 9.30
N PHE A 77 -17.62 -14.70 9.80
CA PHE A 77 -17.85 -14.91 11.22
C PHE A 77 -18.28 -16.37 11.48
N PRO A 78 -17.33 -17.26 11.82
CA PRO A 78 -17.65 -18.68 11.99
C PRO A 78 -18.51 -18.93 13.24
N VAL A 79 -19.69 -19.55 13.04
CA VAL A 79 -20.62 -19.92 14.13
C VAL A 79 -21.14 -21.33 13.92
N TYR A 80 -21.27 -22.09 15.01
CA TYR A 80 -21.68 -23.50 14.98
C TYR A 80 -23.03 -23.75 14.30
N THR A 81 -24.04 -22.90 14.56
CA THR A 81 -25.38 -23.01 13.96
C THR A 81 -25.36 -22.88 12.43
N MET A 82 -24.41 -22.11 11.89
CA MET A 82 -24.21 -21.99 10.45
C MET A 82 -23.56 -23.24 9.85
N ALA A 83 -22.69 -23.93 10.61
CA ALA A 83 -21.92 -25.07 10.12
C ALA A 83 -22.81 -26.23 9.70
N GLU A 84 -23.75 -26.61 10.58
CA GLU A 84 -24.68 -27.70 10.33
C GLU A 84 -25.54 -27.44 9.08
N LYS A 85 -26.11 -26.24 8.99
CA LYS A 85 -26.93 -25.84 7.84
C LYS A 85 -26.11 -25.76 6.55
N LEU A 86 -24.89 -25.25 6.62
CA LEU A 86 -24.01 -25.15 5.46
C LEU A 86 -23.62 -26.52 4.93
N LEU A 87 -23.31 -27.48 5.81
CA LEU A 87 -23.04 -28.88 5.42
C LEU A 87 -24.24 -29.51 4.72
N GLU A 88 -25.45 -29.34 5.26
CA GLU A 88 -26.69 -29.79 4.61
C GLU A 88 -26.84 -29.20 3.20
N GLY A 89 -26.59 -27.90 3.04
CA GLY A 89 -26.59 -27.22 1.75
C GLY A 89 -25.56 -27.75 0.78
N PHE A 90 -24.36 -28.06 1.26
CA PHE A 90 -23.29 -28.60 0.43
C PHE A 90 -23.65 -29.97 -0.15
N GLU A 91 -24.21 -30.89 0.64
CA GLU A 91 -24.69 -32.19 0.13
C GLU A 91 -25.65 -31.99 -1.06
N ARG A 92 -26.64 -31.10 -0.88
CA ARG A 92 -27.66 -30.82 -1.92
C ARG A 92 -27.11 -30.17 -3.18
N ILE A 93 -26.03 -29.40 -3.07
CA ILE A 93 -25.40 -28.77 -4.24
C ILE A 93 -24.53 -29.79 -4.98
N ARG A 94 -23.81 -30.66 -4.29
CA ARG A 94 -22.96 -31.68 -4.93
C ARG A 94 -23.77 -32.71 -5.71
N GLU A 95 -25.02 -32.96 -5.33
CA GLU A 95 -25.97 -33.80 -6.09
C GLU A 95 -26.34 -33.22 -7.47
N ARG A 96 -26.04 -31.93 -7.74
CA ARG A 96 -26.40 -31.25 -8.99
C ARG A 96 -25.29 -31.31 -10.02
N ASP A 97 -25.69 -31.31 -11.29
CA ASP A 97 -24.75 -31.03 -12.38
C ASP A 97 -24.42 -29.54 -12.40
N ALA A 98 -23.19 -29.20 -11.99
CA ALA A 98 -22.68 -27.83 -11.91
C ALA A 98 -22.67 -27.08 -13.25
N PHE A 99 -22.77 -27.78 -14.38
CA PHE A 99 -22.75 -27.20 -15.74
C PHE A 99 -24.13 -27.16 -16.40
N LYS A 100 -25.17 -27.73 -15.76
CA LYS A 100 -26.51 -27.82 -16.33
C LYS A 100 -27.37 -26.62 -15.94
N GLY A 101 -28.18 -26.16 -16.90
CA GLY A 101 -29.00 -24.95 -16.79
C GLY A 101 -28.19 -23.72 -17.16
N GLU A 102 -28.65 -22.93 -18.13
CA GLU A 102 -27.87 -21.83 -18.73
C GLU A 102 -27.36 -20.82 -17.68
N HIS A 103 -28.15 -19.78 -17.36
CA HIS A 103 -27.77 -18.75 -16.38
C HIS A 103 -27.86 -19.23 -14.92
N LEU A 104 -28.42 -20.41 -14.70
CA LEU A 104 -28.60 -21.01 -13.37
C LEU A 104 -27.51 -22.01 -12.98
N SER A 105 -26.62 -22.39 -13.91
CA SER A 105 -25.50 -23.29 -13.61
C SER A 105 -24.50 -22.65 -12.66
N LEU A 106 -23.98 -23.44 -11.72
CA LEU A 106 -22.95 -22.97 -10.79
C LEU A 106 -21.69 -22.53 -11.54
N ALA A 107 -21.31 -23.26 -12.59
CA ALA A 107 -20.13 -22.98 -13.41
C ALA A 107 -20.18 -21.64 -14.17
N ARG A 108 -21.34 -20.97 -14.23
CA ARG A 108 -21.50 -19.63 -14.81
C ARG A 108 -21.77 -18.54 -13.76
N ASN A 109 -21.64 -18.89 -12.48
CA ASN A 109 -21.97 -18.04 -11.36
C ASN A 109 -20.82 -17.98 -10.35
N SER A 110 -19.72 -17.34 -10.74
CA SER A 110 -18.48 -17.29 -9.95
C SER A 110 -18.64 -16.67 -8.57
N THR A 111 -19.51 -15.66 -8.40
CA THR A 111 -19.82 -15.11 -7.07
C THR A 111 -20.39 -16.19 -6.13
N ARG A 112 -21.28 -17.06 -6.64
CA ARG A 112 -21.92 -18.12 -5.85
C ARG A 112 -20.93 -19.25 -5.54
N LEU A 113 -20.14 -19.65 -6.54
CA LEU A 113 -19.08 -20.65 -6.36
C LEU A 113 -18.02 -20.18 -5.34
N LEU A 114 -17.68 -18.89 -5.33
CA LEU A 114 -16.76 -18.32 -4.36
C LEU A 114 -17.30 -18.46 -2.93
N GLY A 115 -18.58 -18.14 -2.70
CA GLY A 115 -19.22 -18.33 -1.39
C GLY A 115 -19.13 -19.78 -0.90
N ILE A 116 -19.33 -20.76 -1.79
CA ILE A 116 -19.19 -22.19 -1.48
C ILE A 116 -17.74 -22.54 -1.11
N ILE A 117 -16.77 -22.09 -1.90
CA ILE A 117 -15.34 -22.34 -1.63
C ILE A 117 -14.93 -21.76 -0.28
N LEU A 118 -15.32 -20.50 0.00
CA LEU A 118 -15.01 -19.84 1.28
C LEU A 118 -15.66 -20.57 2.46
N GLY A 119 -16.93 -20.98 2.32
CA GLY A 119 -17.61 -21.77 3.34
C GLY A 119 -16.93 -23.12 3.60
N ALA A 120 -16.55 -23.84 2.54
CA ALA A 120 -15.85 -25.12 2.64
C ALA A 120 -14.48 -24.96 3.32
N LYS A 121 -13.71 -23.90 3.00
CA LYS A 121 -12.44 -23.61 3.70
C LYS A 121 -12.65 -23.31 5.18
N SER A 122 -13.72 -22.59 5.53
CA SER A 122 -14.02 -22.23 6.92
C SER A 122 -14.33 -23.45 7.79
N LEU A 123 -14.90 -24.50 7.19
CA LEU A 123 -15.25 -25.76 7.87
C LEU A 123 -14.08 -26.74 8.00
N GLY A 124 -12.92 -26.48 7.38
CA GLY A 124 -11.76 -27.36 7.46
C GLY A 124 -12.06 -28.79 6.98
N ASP A 125 -11.85 -29.78 7.85
CA ASP A 125 -12.02 -31.19 7.52
C ASP A 125 -13.46 -31.56 7.13
N ASP A 126 -14.46 -30.88 7.72
CA ASP A 126 -15.88 -31.13 7.40
C ASP A 126 -16.24 -30.57 6.01
N GLY A 127 -15.52 -29.55 5.54
CA GLY A 127 -15.71 -28.94 4.23
C GLY A 127 -14.89 -29.57 3.10
N LYS A 128 -14.00 -30.51 3.39
CA LYS A 128 -12.99 -31.02 2.43
C LYS A 128 -13.57 -31.63 1.17
N GLU A 129 -14.69 -32.35 1.28
CA GLU A 129 -15.35 -32.98 0.14
C GLU A 129 -15.93 -31.94 -0.81
N THR A 130 -16.58 -30.91 -0.26
CA THR A 130 -17.09 -29.76 -1.04
C THR A 130 -15.97 -28.98 -1.69
N LEU A 131 -14.84 -28.79 -1.00
CA LEU A 131 -13.68 -28.13 -1.61
C LEU A 131 -13.11 -28.96 -2.76
N ALA A 132 -12.99 -30.28 -2.60
CA ALA A 132 -12.56 -31.18 -3.67
C ALA A 132 -13.52 -31.16 -4.87
N TRP A 133 -14.83 -31.19 -4.62
CA TRP A 133 -15.84 -31.06 -5.67
C TRP A 133 -15.75 -29.70 -6.38
N SER A 134 -15.60 -28.60 -5.64
CA SER A 134 -15.45 -27.26 -6.22
C SER A 134 -14.22 -27.16 -7.13
N ARG A 135 -13.12 -27.83 -6.76
CA ARG A 135 -11.92 -27.96 -7.61
C ARG A 135 -12.24 -28.65 -8.94
N THR A 136 -13.00 -29.75 -8.93
CA THR A 136 -13.42 -30.42 -10.18
C THR A 136 -14.30 -29.53 -11.06
N VAL A 137 -15.14 -28.67 -10.45
CA VAL A 137 -15.95 -27.69 -11.18
C VAL A 137 -15.05 -26.65 -11.85
N LEU A 138 -14.05 -26.12 -11.14
CA LEU A 138 -13.09 -25.15 -11.68
C LEU A 138 -12.23 -25.72 -12.81
N GLU A 139 -11.76 -26.97 -12.68
CA GLU A 139 -11.07 -27.68 -13.76
C GLU A 139 -11.97 -27.86 -14.99
N GLY A 140 -13.23 -28.25 -14.77
CA GLY A 140 -14.21 -28.37 -15.85
C GLY A 140 -14.56 -27.03 -16.50
N MET A 141 -14.57 -25.92 -15.75
CA MET A 141 -14.73 -24.57 -16.31
C MET A 141 -13.58 -24.22 -17.27
N GLN A 142 -12.33 -24.57 -16.92
CA GLN A 142 -11.18 -24.37 -17.81
C GLN A 142 -11.29 -25.21 -19.09
N GLN A 143 -11.59 -26.50 -18.94
CA GLN A 143 -11.72 -27.43 -20.07
C GLN A 143 -12.82 -27.00 -21.06
N LYS A 144 -13.92 -26.45 -20.54
CA LYS A 144 -15.05 -25.96 -21.35
C LYS A 144 -14.90 -24.50 -21.81
N GLY A 145 -13.78 -23.84 -21.48
CA GLY A 145 -13.51 -22.46 -21.88
C GLY A 145 -14.33 -21.39 -21.14
N LEU A 146 -15.06 -21.74 -20.09
CA LEU A 146 -15.86 -20.81 -19.29
C LEU A 146 -15.01 -19.86 -18.44
N SER A 147 -13.74 -20.21 -18.21
CA SER A 147 -12.80 -19.43 -17.40
C SER A 147 -12.20 -18.21 -18.12
N LYS A 148 -12.28 -18.13 -19.45
CA LYS A 148 -11.55 -17.10 -20.23
C LYS A 148 -12.14 -15.70 -20.06
N ASP A 149 -13.46 -15.62 -19.96
CA ASP A 149 -14.21 -14.36 -19.92
C ASP A 149 -14.68 -14.00 -18.51
N ASP A 150 -14.22 -14.74 -17.49
CA ASP A 150 -14.61 -14.53 -16.10
C ASP A 150 -13.46 -13.92 -15.27
N PRO A 151 -13.51 -12.60 -14.99
CA PRO A 151 -12.53 -11.91 -14.17
C PRO A 151 -12.27 -12.51 -12.79
N LEU A 152 -13.27 -13.16 -12.18
CA LEU A 152 -13.18 -13.69 -10.83
C LEU A 152 -12.59 -15.11 -10.80
N PHE A 153 -12.49 -15.78 -11.95
CA PHE A 153 -11.94 -17.13 -12.05
C PHE A 153 -10.54 -17.29 -11.42
N PRO A 154 -9.55 -16.40 -11.66
CA PRO A 154 -8.25 -16.51 -11.02
C PRO A 154 -8.33 -16.45 -9.48
N TYR A 155 -9.27 -15.66 -8.94
CA TYR A 155 -9.48 -15.56 -7.50
C TYR A 155 -10.14 -16.82 -6.91
N LEU A 156 -11.09 -17.41 -7.62
CA LEU A 156 -11.66 -18.72 -7.27
C LEU A 156 -10.57 -19.79 -7.19
N TYR A 157 -9.69 -19.82 -8.20
CA TYR A 157 -8.57 -20.76 -8.28
C TYR A 157 -7.57 -20.55 -7.13
N PHE A 158 -7.19 -19.30 -6.87
CA PHE A 158 -6.37 -18.94 -5.71
C PHE A 158 -7.02 -19.41 -4.41
N ARG A 159 -8.33 -19.20 -4.21
CA ARG A 159 -8.99 -19.68 -2.98
C ARG A 159 -9.05 -21.20 -2.91
N ALA A 160 -9.29 -21.89 -4.00
CA ALA A 160 -9.41 -23.34 -4.01
C ALA A 160 -8.06 -24.07 -3.79
N TRP A 161 -6.93 -23.52 -4.27
CA TRP A 161 -5.62 -24.19 -4.20
C TRP A 161 -4.52 -23.42 -3.46
N ASP A 162 -4.76 -22.17 -3.06
CA ASP A 162 -3.74 -21.25 -2.52
C ASP A 162 -2.53 -21.07 -3.47
N ILE A 163 -2.78 -21.19 -4.78
CA ILE A 163 -1.78 -20.97 -5.85
C ILE A 163 -1.82 -19.49 -6.27
N PRO A 164 -0.68 -18.78 -6.25
CA PRO A 164 -0.60 -17.37 -6.65
C PRO A 164 -1.19 -17.09 -8.04
N ILE A 165 -1.81 -15.92 -8.18
CA ILE A 165 -2.50 -15.48 -9.39
C ILE A 165 -1.48 -14.95 -10.41
N PRO A 166 -1.42 -15.52 -11.63
CA PRO A 166 -0.64 -14.93 -12.71
C PRO A 166 -1.37 -13.67 -13.20
N LEU A 167 -0.69 -12.53 -13.19
CA LEU A 167 -1.25 -11.29 -13.73
C LEU A 167 -1.15 -11.28 -15.25
N GLY A 168 -2.28 -11.01 -15.92
CA GLY A 168 -2.31 -10.81 -17.36
C GLY A 168 -1.82 -9.41 -17.74
N VAL A 169 -0.88 -9.32 -18.67
CA VAL A 169 -0.46 -8.05 -19.27
C VAL A 169 -1.38 -7.74 -20.46
N GLY A 170 -2.50 -7.05 -20.18
CA GLY A 170 -3.45 -6.60 -21.20
C GLY A 170 -3.33 -5.11 -21.47
N ARG A 171 -3.46 -4.68 -22.73
CA ARG A 171 -3.79 -3.28 -23.05
C ARG A 171 -5.32 -3.12 -22.97
N ASP A 172 -5.78 -1.93 -22.58
CA ASP A 172 -7.20 -1.55 -22.59
C ASP A 172 -8.12 -2.42 -21.69
N LEU A 173 -7.64 -2.76 -20.49
CA LEU A 173 -8.45 -3.47 -19.49
C LEU A 173 -9.62 -2.60 -19.00
N SER A 174 -10.75 -3.25 -18.72
CA SER A 174 -11.91 -2.59 -18.11
C SER A 174 -11.60 -2.08 -16.70
N LEU A 175 -12.32 -1.05 -16.25
CA LEU A 175 -12.22 -0.51 -14.88
C LEU A 175 -12.29 -1.60 -13.81
N TYR A 176 -13.21 -2.57 -13.96
CA TYR A 176 -13.32 -3.69 -13.05
C TYR A 176 -12.08 -4.58 -13.06
N MET A 177 -11.57 -4.95 -14.23
CA MET A 177 -10.36 -5.79 -14.35
C MET A 177 -9.12 -5.11 -13.75
N LEU A 178 -8.92 -3.82 -14.04
CA LEU A 178 -7.84 -3.03 -13.45
C LEU A 178 -7.95 -3.00 -11.91
N SER A 179 -9.15 -2.72 -11.40
CA SER A 179 -9.39 -2.62 -9.97
C SER A 179 -9.19 -3.97 -9.27
N LEU A 180 -9.62 -5.07 -9.88
CA LEU A 180 -9.46 -6.42 -9.36
C LEU A 180 -7.99 -6.84 -9.32
N GLN A 181 -7.21 -6.55 -10.37
CA GLN A 181 -5.77 -6.81 -10.39
C GLN A 181 -5.01 -6.00 -9.34
N ASP A 182 -5.31 -4.71 -9.19
CA ASP A 182 -4.71 -3.88 -8.13
C ASP A 182 -5.07 -4.42 -6.73
N TRP A 183 -6.31 -4.90 -6.54
CA TRP A 183 -6.72 -5.56 -5.31
C TRP A 183 -5.90 -6.84 -5.04
N PHE A 184 -5.68 -7.71 -6.04
CA PHE A 184 -4.83 -8.90 -5.88
C PHE A 184 -3.39 -8.55 -5.48
N VAL A 185 -2.80 -7.52 -6.11
CA VAL A 185 -1.44 -7.06 -5.78
C VAL A 185 -1.37 -6.57 -4.34
N ARG A 186 -2.30 -5.70 -3.92
CA ARG A 186 -2.30 -5.15 -2.56
C ARG A 186 -2.51 -6.20 -1.48
N HIS A 187 -3.23 -7.28 -1.80
CA HIS A 187 -3.44 -8.41 -0.89
C HIS A 187 -2.41 -9.55 -1.05
N ARG A 188 -1.33 -9.32 -1.81
CA ARG A 188 -0.21 -10.27 -2.00
C ARG A 188 -0.64 -11.65 -2.53
N MET A 189 -1.58 -11.64 -3.49
CA MET A 189 -2.11 -12.86 -4.09
C MET A 189 -1.44 -13.23 -5.40
N THR A 190 -0.49 -12.43 -5.90
CA THR A 190 0.06 -12.55 -7.26
C THR A 190 1.39 -13.30 -7.28
N GLU A 191 1.68 -14.00 -8.40
CA GLU A 191 2.93 -14.75 -8.59
C GLU A 191 4.15 -13.81 -8.71
N SER A 192 3.97 -12.67 -9.37
CA SER A 192 4.98 -11.63 -9.53
C SER A 192 4.44 -10.28 -9.06
N ILE A 193 5.36 -9.42 -8.61
CA ILE A 193 5.04 -8.04 -8.23
C ILE A 193 5.29 -7.16 -9.46
N PRO A 194 4.28 -6.42 -9.96
CA PRO A 194 4.48 -5.49 -11.08
C PRO A 194 5.49 -4.40 -10.71
N SER A 195 6.16 -3.83 -11.72
CA SER A 195 7.04 -2.68 -11.47
C SER A 195 6.25 -1.47 -10.98
N ASN A 196 6.91 -0.57 -10.25
CA ASN A 196 6.26 0.67 -9.79
C ASN A 196 5.62 1.46 -10.94
N GLN A 197 6.28 1.51 -12.10
CA GLN A 197 5.74 2.16 -13.28
C GLN A 197 4.44 1.52 -13.76
N GLN A 198 4.36 0.17 -13.79
CA GLN A 198 3.15 -0.55 -14.20
C GLN A 198 1.99 -0.33 -13.20
N LEU A 199 2.29 -0.31 -11.91
CA LEU A 199 1.30 -0.03 -10.86
C LEU A 199 0.75 1.39 -10.99
N GLU A 200 1.63 2.38 -11.14
CA GLU A 200 1.23 3.77 -11.29
C GLU A 200 0.39 4.00 -12.56
N SER A 201 0.78 3.43 -13.70
CA SER A 201 -0.04 3.50 -14.91
C SER A 201 -1.42 2.87 -14.74
N SER A 202 -1.51 1.70 -14.10
CA SER A 202 -2.79 1.01 -13.88
C SER A 202 -3.70 1.81 -12.94
N ARG A 203 -3.12 2.40 -11.88
CA ARG A 203 -3.85 3.22 -10.90
C ARG A 203 -4.32 4.55 -11.46
N GLN A 204 -3.50 5.21 -12.28
CA GLN A 204 -3.91 6.40 -13.02
C GLN A 204 -5.10 6.10 -13.94
N GLU A 205 -5.08 4.96 -14.62
CA GLU A 205 -6.20 4.53 -15.47
C GLU A 205 -7.48 4.24 -14.65
N ILE A 206 -7.36 3.58 -13.48
CA ILE A 206 -8.48 3.38 -12.55
C ILE A 206 -9.11 4.73 -12.15
N LEU A 207 -8.28 5.70 -11.77
CA LEU A 207 -8.77 7.04 -11.40
C LEU A 207 -9.41 7.76 -12.59
N PHE A 208 -8.81 7.68 -13.77
CA PHE A 208 -9.31 8.31 -14.99
C PHE A 208 -10.68 7.76 -15.43
N GLN A 209 -10.81 6.43 -15.53
CA GLN A 209 -12.08 5.78 -15.88
C GLN A 209 -13.16 6.03 -14.81
N THR A 210 -12.78 6.10 -13.53
CA THR A 210 -13.73 6.44 -12.45
C THR A 210 -14.22 7.89 -12.51
N ALA A 211 -13.34 8.83 -12.87
CA ALA A 211 -13.66 10.26 -12.92
C ALA A 211 -14.53 10.65 -14.14
N THR A 212 -14.43 9.90 -15.23
CA THR A 212 -15.17 10.17 -16.47
C THR A 212 -16.57 9.54 -16.42
N GLU A 213 -16.64 8.22 -16.37
CA GLU A 213 -17.89 7.46 -16.21
C GLU A 213 -17.58 6.03 -15.74
N PRO A 214 -17.79 5.72 -14.44
CA PRO A 214 -17.47 4.38 -13.94
C PRO A 214 -18.45 3.36 -14.54
N ARG A 215 -17.91 2.43 -15.33
CA ARG A 215 -18.67 1.28 -15.88
C ARG A 215 -18.48 0.06 -14.98
N PHE A 216 -19.60 -0.46 -14.49
CA PHE A 216 -19.67 -1.68 -13.68
C PHE A 216 -21.05 -2.32 -13.87
N GLU A 217 -21.12 -3.64 -13.70
CA GLU A 217 -22.35 -4.43 -13.94
C GLU A 217 -22.99 -4.94 -12.66
N SER A 218 -22.28 -4.90 -11.53
CA SER A 218 -22.78 -5.41 -10.25
C SER A 218 -22.22 -4.66 -9.04
N ALA A 219 -22.85 -4.85 -7.88
CA ALA A 219 -22.38 -4.29 -6.61
C ALA A 219 -21.01 -4.87 -6.21
N ALA A 220 -20.73 -6.13 -6.53
CA ALA A 220 -19.41 -6.71 -6.30
C ALA A 220 -18.33 -6.01 -7.13
N GLN A 221 -18.57 -5.76 -8.42
CA GLN A 221 -17.65 -4.98 -9.25
C GLN A 221 -17.45 -3.58 -8.68
N ALA A 222 -18.55 -2.92 -8.28
CA ALA A 222 -18.48 -1.60 -7.67
C ALA A 222 -17.63 -1.58 -6.38
N ALA A 223 -17.68 -2.65 -5.58
CA ALA A 223 -16.88 -2.79 -4.36
C ALA A 223 -15.39 -2.87 -4.65
N PHE A 224 -14.95 -3.68 -5.63
CA PHE A 224 -13.55 -3.73 -6.03
C PHE A 224 -13.05 -2.39 -6.56
N ILE A 225 -13.85 -1.72 -7.38
CA ILE A 225 -13.51 -0.39 -7.93
C ILE A 225 -13.39 0.64 -6.80
N TRP A 226 -14.37 0.69 -5.90
CA TRP A 226 -14.34 1.59 -4.75
C TRP A 226 -13.08 1.38 -3.90
N GLU A 227 -12.77 0.11 -3.59
CA GLU A 227 -11.64 -0.25 -2.75
C GLU A 227 -10.31 0.21 -3.40
N SER A 228 -10.13 -0.04 -4.70
CA SER A 228 -8.91 0.35 -5.44
C SER A 228 -8.78 1.87 -5.61
N VAL A 229 -9.86 2.58 -5.93
CA VAL A 229 -9.85 4.05 -6.02
C VAL A 229 -9.49 4.67 -4.68
N ASN A 230 -10.12 4.22 -3.59
CA ASN A 230 -9.90 4.80 -2.26
C ASN A 230 -8.48 4.51 -1.75
N SER A 231 -7.99 3.28 -1.96
CA SER A 231 -6.61 2.91 -1.63
C SER A 231 -5.59 3.71 -2.44
N THR A 232 -5.83 3.92 -3.73
CA THR A 232 -4.97 4.75 -4.59
C THR A 232 -4.97 6.21 -4.14
N LEU A 233 -6.14 6.79 -3.89
CA LEU A 233 -6.26 8.16 -3.39
C LEU A 233 -5.57 8.33 -2.04
N PHE A 234 -5.68 7.36 -1.13
CA PHE A 234 -5.01 7.42 0.16
C PHE A 234 -3.50 7.33 0.03
N GLN A 235 -2.97 6.45 -0.83
CA GLN A 235 -1.54 6.40 -1.12
C GLN A 235 -1.05 7.72 -1.73
N ALA A 236 -1.79 8.28 -2.68
CA ALA A 236 -1.48 9.57 -3.28
C ALA A 236 -1.54 10.72 -2.27
N LEU A 237 -2.52 10.73 -1.35
CA LEU A 237 -2.61 11.71 -0.27
C LEU A 237 -1.52 11.53 0.78
N GLY A 238 -1.14 10.29 1.11
CA GLY A 238 -0.02 9.99 1.98
C GLY A 238 1.30 10.51 1.40
N ALA A 239 1.54 10.24 0.13
CA ALA A 239 2.69 10.78 -0.61
C ALA A 239 2.64 12.32 -0.72
N ALA A 240 1.47 12.89 -1.02
CA ALA A 240 1.28 14.34 -1.11
C ALA A 240 1.28 15.06 0.25
N SER A 241 1.14 14.34 1.36
CA SER A 241 1.25 14.87 2.72
C SER A 241 2.68 14.88 3.23
N LEU A 242 3.62 14.23 2.54
CA LEU A 242 5.03 14.34 2.84
C LEU A 242 5.54 15.68 2.33
N SER A 243 6.09 16.46 3.24
CA SER A 243 6.72 17.74 2.96
C SER A 243 8.18 17.71 3.41
N PRO A 244 9.02 18.65 2.95
CA PRO A 244 10.37 18.80 3.49
C PRO A 244 10.41 18.87 5.03
N ARG A 245 9.39 19.45 5.68
CA ARG A 245 9.34 19.49 7.15
C ARG A 245 9.28 18.10 7.79
N ASN A 246 8.61 17.14 7.16
CA ASN A 246 8.57 15.76 7.67
C ASN A 246 9.93 15.07 7.53
N VAL A 247 10.70 15.42 6.49
CA VAL A 247 12.10 14.98 6.37
C VAL A 247 12.90 15.54 7.54
N ALA A 248 12.78 16.82 7.85
CA ALA A 248 13.44 17.42 9.01
C ALA A 248 13.04 16.75 10.33
N GLU A 249 11.75 16.44 10.54
CA GLU A 249 11.28 15.69 11.73
C GLU A 249 11.93 14.31 11.84
N VAL A 250 12.06 13.58 10.72
CA VAL A 250 12.77 12.28 10.68
C VAL A 250 14.24 12.47 11.04
N LEU A 251 14.92 13.46 10.45
CA LEU A 251 16.32 13.75 10.69
C LEU A 251 16.60 14.21 12.14
N ASN A 252 15.67 14.93 12.77
CA ASN A 252 15.77 15.31 14.19
C ASN A 252 15.79 14.09 15.14
N ASN A 253 15.34 12.91 14.67
CA ASN A 253 15.44 11.67 15.45
C ASN A 253 16.81 10.99 15.33
N PHE A 254 17.79 11.57 14.62
CA PHE A 254 19.12 10.99 14.42
C PHE A 254 19.78 10.60 15.75
N GLU A 255 19.86 11.50 16.73
CA GLU A 255 20.50 11.20 18.03
C GLU A 255 19.84 10.02 18.74
N ALA A 256 18.50 9.94 18.70
CA ALA A 256 17.74 8.83 19.27
C ALA A 256 18.01 7.52 18.52
N ALA A 257 18.11 7.55 17.19
CA ALA A 257 18.45 6.40 16.35
C ALA A 257 19.86 5.86 16.68
N MET A 258 20.78 6.74 17.08
CA MET A 258 22.15 6.35 17.46
C MET A 258 22.24 5.48 18.72
N LYS A 259 21.15 5.32 19.50
CA LYS A 259 21.11 4.43 20.67
C LYS A 259 21.61 3.00 20.40
N ARG A 260 21.41 2.49 19.18
CA ARG A 260 21.84 1.14 18.77
C ARG A 260 23.09 1.13 17.90
N TRP A 261 23.69 2.30 17.65
CA TRP A 261 24.91 2.41 16.87
C TRP A 261 26.08 1.71 17.58
N ARG A 262 26.82 0.86 16.84
CA ARG A 262 27.82 -0.02 17.44
C ARG A 262 29.07 0.76 17.83
N ASN A 263 29.34 0.83 19.14
CA ASN A 263 30.63 1.25 19.67
C ASN A 263 31.01 0.39 20.88
N ASP A 264 31.45 -0.83 20.62
CA ASP A 264 31.76 -1.79 21.67
C ASP A 264 32.95 -1.34 22.54
N GLY A 265 32.83 -1.57 23.84
CA GLY A 265 33.90 -1.32 24.79
C GLY A 265 35.10 -2.25 24.59
N PRO A 266 36.28 -1.91 25.14
CA PRO A 266 37.51 -2.68 25.00
C PRO A 266 37.44 -4.08 25.66
N ASN A 267 36.42 -4.33 26.49
CA ASN A 267 36.27 -5.55 27.27
C ASN A 267 35.71 -6.74 26.46
N LEU A 268 35.26 -6.52 25.22
CA LEU A 268 34.83 -7.61 24.35
C LEU A 268 36.03 -8.26 23.65
N LYS A 269 35.95 -9.58 23.44
CA LYS A 269 36.97 -10.36 22.73
C LYS A 269 37.16 -9.90 21.27
N SER A 270 36.08 -9.38 20.65
CA SER A 270 36.09 -8.90 19.26
C SER A 270 35.15 -7.68 19.17
N PRO A 271 35.59 -6.50 19.62
CA PRO A 271 34.75 -5.32 19.68
C PRO A 271 34.47 -4.79 18.26
N VAL A 272 33.20 -4.51 17.98
CA VAL A 272 32.76 -3.83 16.75
C VAL A 272 32.55 -2.35 17.07
N LYS A 273 33.21 -1.49 16.30
CA LYS A 273 33.06 -0.04 16.39
C LYS A 273 32.78 0.53 15.01
N TRP A 274 31.78 1.39 14.93
CA TRP A 274 31.46 2.18 13.75
C TRP A 274 31.72 3.66 14.09
N PRO A 275 32.94 4.17 13.87
CA PRO A 275 33.25 5.56 14.16
C PRO A 275 32.61 6.49 13.13
N ILE A 276 32.28 7.71 13.54
CA ILE A 276 31.93 8.81 12.65
C ILE A 276 33.08 9.80 12.75
N ARG A 277 33.81 10.01 11.65
CA ARG A 277 35.06 10.80 11.66
C ARG A 277 35.03 11.97 10.69
N GLN A 278 34.17 11.89 9.70
CA GLN A 278 34.05 12.87 8.63
C GLN A 278 32.62 12.85 8.09
N GLU A 279 32.34 13.85 7.26
CA GLU A 279 31.06 14.06 6.59
C GLU A 279 30.55 12.84 5.83
N ARG A 280 31.46 12.08 5.18
CA ARG A 280 31.10 10.86 4.43
C ARG A 280 30.37 9.82 5.30
N GLU A 281 30.82 9.56 6.53
CA GLU A 281 30.12 8.58 7.36
C GLU A 281 28.76 9.09 7.83
N VAL A 282 28.60 10.41 7.96
CA VAL A 282 27.28 11.02 8.22
C VAL A 282 26.38 10.84 7.01
N GLN A 283 26.87 11.08 5.80
CA GLN A 283 26.14 10.84 4.55
C GLN A 283 25.71 9.36 4.44
N ASP A 284 26.59 8.40 4.77
CA ASP A 284 26.23 6.96 4.77
C ASP A 284 25.06 6.65 5.73
N ILE A 285 25.03 7.28 6.91
CA ILE A 285 23.94 7.11 7.88
C ILE A 285 22.65 7.78 7.38
N LEU A 286 22.76 9.00 6.84
CA LEU A 286 21.63 9.71 6.25
C LEU A 286 21.01 8.92 5.10
N TRP A 287 21.83 8.31 4.24
CA TRP A 287 21.36 7.41 3.19
C TRP A 287 20.50 6.28 3.77
N LEU A 288 20.97 5.59 4.82
CA LEU A 288 20.20 4.52 5.47
C LEU A 288 18.85 5.02 6.01
N ILE A 289 18.82 6.20 6.63
CA ILE A 289 17.60 6.80 7.18
C ILE A 289 16.65 7.17 6.04
N LEU A 290 17.12 7.95 5.07
CA LEU A 290 16.30 8.50 3.98
C LEU A 290 15.79 7.42 3.04
N ARG A 291 16.67 6.51 2.59
CA ARG A 291 16.32 5.45 1.62
C ARG A 291 15.31 4.45 2.17
N SER A 292 15.19 4.33 3.50
CA SER A 292 14.18 3.51 4.17
C SER A 292 12.75 4.04 4.00
N TYR A 293 12.60 5.34 3.74
CA TYR A 293 11.31 6.02 3.69
C TYR A 293 10.99 6.59 2.30
N PHE A 294 12.00 6.99 1.55
CA PHE A 294 11.87 7.63 0.23
C PHE A 294 12.56 6.78 -0.84
N ASN A 295 11.79 6.34 -1.83
CA ASN A 295 12.28 5.43 -2.87
C ASN A 295 13.05 6.13 -4.00
N ASP A 296 12.90 7.44 -4.12
CA ASP A 296 13.44 8.31 -5.16
C ASP A 296 14.56 9.23 -4.65
N VAL A 297 15.17 8.90 -3.51
CA VAL A 297 16.40 9.56 -3.04
C VAL A 297 17.53 9.22 -4.02
N VAL A 298 18.21 10.26 -4.49
CA VAL A 298 19.44 10.17 -5.29
C VAL A 298 20.59 10.69 -4.44
N ASP A 299 21.64 9.88 -4.27
CA ASP A 299 22.90 10.30 -3.65
C ASP A 299 23.81 10.97 -4.68
N GLU A 300 24.60 11.94 -4.22
CA GLU A 300 25.57 12.68 -5.06
C GLU A 300 24.93 13.23 -6.37
N ASP A 301 23.72 13.80 -6.28
CA ASP A 301 22.95 14.23 -7.45
C ASP A 301 23.67 15.38 -8.18
N THR A 302 24.09 15.08 -9.41
CA THR A 302 24.82 16.03 -10.24
C THR A 302 23.85 17.02 -10.86
N LEU A 303 24.11 18.31 -10.62
CA LEU A 303 23.27 19.40 -11.10
C LEU A 303 23.75 19.92 -12.46
N PRO A 304 22.86 20.56 -13.25
CA PRO A 304 23.25 21.27 -14.46
C PRO A 304 24.40 22.25 -14.20
N LYS A 305 25.33 22.34 -15.14
CA LYS A 305 26.47 23.27 -15.02
C LYS A 305 25.99 24.70 -14.87
N LEU A 306 26.56 25.40 -13.90
CA LEU A 306 26.37 26.83 -13.73
C LEU A 306 27.69 27.54 -14.01
N GLY A 307 27.76 28.21 -15.17
CA GLY A 307 29.02 28.78 -15.66
C GLY A 307 30.06 27.70 -15.96
N HIS A 308 31.23 27.78 -15.32
CA HIS A 308 32.31 26.79 -15.46
C HIS A 308 32.33 25.73 -14.36
N SER A 309 31.38 25.80 -13.42
CA SER A 309 31.33 24.93 -12.24
C SER A 309 30.27 23.83 -12.41
N THR A 310 30.63 22.62 -11.99
CA THR A 310 29.68 21.51 -11.80
C THR A 310 29.37 21.44 -10.31
N TYR A 311 28.10 21.46 -9.96
CA TYR A 311 27.63 21.34 -8.59
C TYR A 311 27.04 19.96 -8.35
N ARG A 312 27.17 19.50 -7.12
CA ARG A 312 26.67 18.19 -6.70
C ARG A 312 26.05 18.35 -5.33
N ALA A 313 24.79 17.97 -5.21
CA ALA A 313 24.10 17.92 -3.93
C ALA A 313 24.36 16.56 -3.27
N ASP A 314 24.41 16.53 -1.94
CA ASP A 314 24.60 15.27 -1.23
C ASP A 314 23.43 14.31 -1.43
N PHE A 315 22.20 14.81 -1.27
CA PHE A 315 20.98 14.06 -1.57
C PHE A 315 19.92 14.91 -2.26
N GLY A 316 19.24 14.32 -3.23
CA GLY A 316 18.05 14.87 -3.88
C GLY A 316 16.83 13.96 -3.70
N ILE A 317 15.69 14.53 -3.32
CA ILE A 317 14.39 13.85 -3.25
C ILE A 317 13.43 14.52 -4.24
N GLY A 318 13.32 13.95 -5.44
CA GLY A 318 12.59 14.57 -6.55
C GLY A 318 11.10 14.76 -6.26
N SER A 319 10.47 13.77 -5.61
CA SER A 319 9.05 13.82 -5.22
C SER A 319 8.72 14.97 -4.26
N LEU A 320 9.71 15.46 -3.51
CA LEU A 320 9.57 16.58 -2.57
C LEU A 320 10.19 17.88 -3.09
N LYS A 321 10.82 17.86 -4.28
CA LYS A 321 11.65 18.95 -4.81
C LYS A 321 12.64 19.46 -3.77
N LEU A 322 13.26 18.53 -3.04
CA LEU A 322 14.09 18.83 -1.88
C LEU A 322 15.54 18.36 -2.10
N ILE A 323 16.49 19.22 -1.75
CA ILE A 323 17.89 18.86 -1.52
C ILE A 323 18.14 18.74 -0.01
N ILE A 324 18.99 17.78 0.37
CA ILE A 324 19.54 17.68 1.72
C ILE A 324 21.05 17.80 1.60
N GLU A 325 21.63 18.78 2.29
CA GLU A 325 23.07 19.04 2.33
C GLU A 325 23.61 18.65 3.71
N ALA A 326 24.59 17.75 3.75
CA ALA A 326 25.19 17.28 4.99
C ALA A 326 26.51 18.01 5.25
N LYS A 327 26.74 18.42 6.50
CA LYS A 327 27.96 19.10 6.93
C LYS A 327 28.49 18.52 8.23
N PHE A 328 29.81 18.52 8.40
CA PHE A 328 30.48 18.01 9.58
C PHE A 328 31.27 19.10 10.30
N ALA A 329 30.96 19.36 11.58
CA ALA A 329 31.69 20.31 12.42
C ALA A 329 32.62 19.57 13.40
N ASN A 330 33.93 19.71 13.21
CA ASN A 330 34.95 19.17 14.13
C ASN A 330 35.20 20.11 15.31
N SER A 331 34.94 21.40 15.11
CA SER A 331 35.19 22.45 16.08
C SER A 331 34.12 23.53 16.02
N LYS A 332 34.06 24.37 17.06
CA LYS A 332 33.22 25.57 17.09
C LYS A 332 33.46 26.49 15.87
N ASP A 333 34.70 26.62 15.41
CA ASP A 333 35.03 27.54 14.32
C ASP A 333 34.48 27.07 12.96
N ASP A 334 34.15 25.78 12.83
CA ASP A 334 33.60 25.21 11.60
C ASP A 334 32.17 25.68 11.32
N PHE A 335 31.39 26.05 12.35
CA PHE A 335 30.02 26.54 12.15
C PHE A 335 29.98 27.76 11.22
N LYS A 336 30.91 28.70 11.41
CA LYS A 336 31.03 29.89 10.55
C LYS A 336 31.49 29.53 9.12
N LYS A 337 32.29 28.47 8.97
CA LYS A 337 32.72 27.98 7.66
C LYS A 337 31.55 27.33 6.93
N ILE A 338 30.81 26.48 7.63
CA ILE A 338 29.60 25.81 7.13
C ILE A 338 28.55 26.83 6.67
N GLU A 339 28.31 27.88 7.45
CA GLU A 339 27.40 28.97 7.06
C GLU A 339 27.75 29.58 5.70
N LYS A 340 29.04 29.80 5.43
CA LYS A 340 29.50 30.36 4.15
C LYS A 340 29.36 29.37 3.01
N GLU A 341 29.77 28.12 3.22
CA GLU A 341 29.65 27.06 2.20
C GLU A 341 28.18 26.89 1.78
N VAL A 342 27.26 26.79 2.74
CA VAL A 342 25.82 26.66 2.46
C VAL A 342 25.29 27.88 1.70
N GLN A 343 25.71 29.10 2.04
CA GLN A 343 25.31 30.31 1.30
C GLN A 343 25.78 30.29 -0.16
N GLU A 344 26.98 29.77 -0.42
CA GLU A 344 27.54 29.64 -1.76
C GLU A 344 26.83 28.54 -2.58
N ASP A 345 26.54 27.40 -1.96
CA ASP A 345 25.96 26.22 -2.61
C ASP A 345 24.44 26.33 -2.84
N CYS A 346 23.72 27.08 -2.00
CA CYS A 346 22.26 27.19 -2.09
C CYS A 346 21.79 27.78 -3.43
N ILE A 347 22.51 28.78 -3.97
CA ILE A 347 22.16 29.45 -5.24
C ILE A 347 22.14 28.48 -6.44
N PRO A 348 23.22 27.72 -6.73
CA PRO A 348 23.20 26.76 -7.83
C PRO A 348 22.20 25.63 -7.60
N TYR A 349 22.01 25.19 -6.36
CA TYR A 349 21.06 24.13 -5.98
C TYR A 349 19.62 24.49 -6.35
N LEU A 350 19.19 25.71 -6.01
CA LEU A 350 17.81 26.17 -6.23
C LEU A 350 17.57 26.80 -7.60
N ARG A 351 18.56 26.78 -8.50
CA ARG A 351 18.37 27.13 -9.92
C ARG A 351 17.89 25.96 -10.76
N ASP A 352 18.11 24.72 -10.30
CA ASP A 352 17.59 23.54 -10.97
C ASP A 352 16.07 23.42 -10.74
N LEU A 353 15.27 23.33 -11.80
CA LEU A 353 13.81 23.22 -11.73
C LEU A 353 13.33 21.94 -11.02
N ARG A 354 14.22 20.96 -10.79
CA ARG A 354 13.94 19.77 -9.99
C ARG A 354 13.77 20.10 -8.50
N TYR A 355 14.35 21.19 -8.00
CA TYR A 355 14.46 21.49 -6.58
C TYR A 355 14.00 22.90 -6.23
N GLU A 356 13.25 23.02 -5.14
CA GLU A 356 12.68 24.29 -4.64
C GLU A 356 13.02 24.52 -3.16
N ALA A 357 13.50 23.49 -2.47
CA ALA A 357 13.78 23.51 -1.04
C ALA A 357 15.13 22.86 -0.72
N LEU A 358 15.74 23.32 0.37
CA LEU A 358 17.00 22.84 0.93
C LEU A 358 16.83 22.57 2.43
N ILE A 359 17.27 21.41 2.90
CA ILE A 359 17.50 21.14 4.32
C ILE A 359 19.00 21.01 4.56
N VAL A 360 19.50 21.70 5.57
CA VAL A 360 20.90 21.54 6.00
C VAL A 360 20.93 20.62 7.21
N PHE A 361 21.74 19.57 7.13
CA PHE A 361 22.01 18.67 8.24
C PHE A 361 23.44 18.86 8.71
N ILE A 362 23.63 19.26 9.97
CA ILE A 362 24.96 19.47 10.56
C ILE A 362 25.17 18.44 11.66
N TYR A 363 26.19 17.60 11.50
CA TYR A 363 26.69 16.76 12.58
C TYR A 363 27.81 17.49 13.33
N ASP A 364 27.57 17.77 14.60
CA ASP A 364 28.50 18.46 15.49
C ASP A 364 29.29 17.45 16.33
N ASP A 365 30.50 17.12 15.86
CA ASP A 365 31.44 16.24 16.56
C ASP A 365 32.01 16.88 17.82
N SER A 366 32.13 18.22 17.79
CA SER A 366 32.67 19.05 18.87
C SER A 366 31.73 19.19 20.07
N ALA A 367 30.44 18.89 19.89
CA ALA A 367 29.38 19.13 20.87
C ALA A 367 29.30 20.58 21.35
N SER A 368 29.57 21.54 20.45
CA SER A 368 29.49 22.99 20.67
C SER A 368 28.03 23.48 20.60
N VAL A 369 27.17 22.93 21.45
CA VAL A 369 25.71 23.16 21.46
C VAL A 369 25.30 24.64 21.56
N GLN A 370 26.15 25.48 22.14
CA GLN A 370 25.90 26.92 22.24
C GLN A 370 25.93 27.66 20.89
N GLU A 371 26.52 27.06 19.83
CA GLU A 371 26.51 27.63 18.48
C GLU A 371 25.24 27.26 17.69
N HIS A 372 24.56 26.17 18.07
CA HIS A 372 23.49 25.56 17.28
C HIS A 372 22.36 26.55 16.95
N ASP A 373 21.83 27.23 17.97
CA ASP A 373 20.72 28.18 17.80
C ASP A 373 21.09 29.36 16.88
N ILE A 374 22.33 29.84 16.96
CA ILE A 374 22.82 30.98 16.19
C ILE A 374 22.96 30.56 14.73
N THR A 375 23.66 29.46 14.47
CA THR A 375 23.83 28.91 13.12
C THR A 375 22.50 28.52 12.51
N ARG A 376 21.61 27.88 13.27
CA ARG A 376 20.28 27.50 12.80
C ARG A 376 19.49 28.72 12.32
N ARG A 377 19.50 29.83 13.07
CA ARG A 377 18.82 31.06 12.67
C ARG A 377 19.46 31.68 11.43
N ALA A 378 20.79 31.78 11.39
CA ALA A 378 21.52 32.36 10.26
C ALA A 378 21.25 31.61 8.95
N LEU A 379 21.25 30.28 8.98
CA LEU A 379 20.99 29.45 7.79
C LEU A 379 19.52 29.50 7.34
N LEU A 380 18.57 29.61 8.27
CA LEU A 380 17.14 29.76 7.95
C LEU A 380 16.78 31.10 7.30
N GLU A 381 17.65 32.11 7.38
CA GLU A 381 17.47 33.38 6.65
C GLU A 381 17.77 33.25 5.15
N ILE A 382 18.44 32.17 4.73
CA ILE A 382 18.78 31.92 3.32
C ILE A 382 17.52 31.47 2.57
N GLN A 383 17.21 32.14 1.46
CA GLN A 383 16.04 31.81 0.66
C GLN A 383 16.09 30.36 0.15
N GLY A 384 15.04 29.60 0.46
CA GLY A 384 14.87 28.21 0.04
C GLY A 384 15.45 27.18 1.03
N VAL A 385 16.18 27.61 2.06
CA VAL A 385 16.44 26.77 3.23
C VAL A 385 15.15 26.66 4.04
N VAL A 386 14.56 25.47 4.11
CA VAL A 386 13.27 25.24 4.76
C VAL A 386 13.39 24.66 6.16
N ASP A 387 14.51 24.00 6.46
CA ASP A 387 14.88 23.58 7.82
C ASP A 387 16.39 23.40 7.95
N VAL A 388 16.87 23.42 9.19
CA VAL A 388 18.25 23.20 9.57
C VAL A 388 18.26 22.29 10.80
N VAL A 389 18.82 21.10 10.63
CA VAL A 389 18.90 20.06 11.66
C VAL A 389 20.36 19.98 12.12
N ILE A 390 20.60 20.29 13.40
CA ILE A 390 21.93 20.21 14.01
C ILE A 390 21.86 19.17 15.11
N VAL A 391 22.73 18.17 15.05
CA VAL A 391 22.78 17.07 16.03
C VAL A 391 24.19 16.94 16.58
N SER A 392 24.31 16.67 17.87
CA SER A 392 25.61 16.48 18.51
C SER A 392 26.02 15.01 18.49
N ARG A 393 27.34 14.78 18.49
CA ARG A 393 27.92 13.46 18.69
C ARG A 393 27.33 12.77 19.93
N PRO A 394 26.76 11.57 19.80
CA PRO A 394 26.30 10.78 20.94
C PRO A 394 27.42 10.53 21.94
N SER A 395 27.13 10.66 23.24
CA SER A 395 28.13 10.53 24.32
C SER A 395 28.84 9.17 24.34
N GLN A 396 28.20 8.12 23.81
CA GLN A 396 28.78 6.78 23.72
C GLN A 396 29.91 6.66 22.68
N LEU A 397 30.01 7.58 21.70
CA LEU A 397 31.10 7.58 20.72
C LEU A 397 32.36 8.18 21.33
N ALA A 398 33.55 7.76 20.87
CA ALA A 398 34.79 8.37 21.32
C ALA A 398 34.93 9.80 20.78
N ILE A 399 35.63 10.67 21.50
CA ILE A 399 36.08 11.96 20.96
C ILE A 399 37.18 11.66 19.94
N ASN A 400 37.06 12.21 18.73
CA ASN A 400 38.16 12.22 17.78
C ASN A 400 39.20 13.24 18.31
N VAL A 401 40.32 12.74 18.84
CA VAL A 401 41.44 13.57 19.34
C VAL A 401 42.46 13.76 18.23
#